data_AF-A0A1Y6CP07-F1
#
_entry.id   AF-A0A1Y6CP07-F1
#
_cell.length_a   1.000
_cell.length_b   1.000
_cell.length_c   1.000
_cell.angle_alpha   90.00
_cell.angle_beta   90.00
_cell.angle_gamma   90.00
#
_symmetry.space_group_name_H-M   'P 1'
#
loop_
_entity.id
_entity.type
_entity.pdbx_description
1 polymer ?
#
loop_
_entity_poly.entity_id
_entity_poly.type
_entity_poly.pdbx_seq_one_letter_code
_entity_poly.pdbx_strand_id
1 'polypeptide(L)'
;MQYLVGLLLLLAWSSGASAKNLVLRSDESKFAIPLDQFSIDIQWLGPDTIPMFISISQGSLTWKKLDDGNKLPQLIISIHMEESEATHFVYQGRSFIPEKKESHHIYITVDVFSLDAVDIVQEGRKIGEIKVSPDIEFFTQRYVYIDHSCSPFQLELDHTLDLFTSISCHFYPNHTRRGVLDVFYLPAESRLPDRSPPPYQLQLTGQGETDINLLRYKKPFKVKLKAKVPTYVAKLKTALGFGPYYFKAQDGDEDVPEHLTAAYMIYGRYDLTPTTSIRFFDALLNSGPVFNNFGAYFAYELGSTNNRRLSFVPLLGFQEISFRYREQGKLLHQGIFPQGGEVVYRHAFDMKNYHLIYGMFLSTSSTVSYENIWLRFGRKIFWELNWIGWKFDERSAQMWGLSVGVPFLSF
;
A
#
# COMPACT_ATOMS: atom_id res chain seq x y z
N MET A 1 6.39 -9.81 27.50
CA MET A 1 5.68 -9.29 26.31
C MET A 1 6.24 -7.98 25.75
N GLN A 2 6.80 -7.07 26.58
CA GLN A 2 7.54 -5.87 26.11
C GLN A 2 8.68 -6.22 25.13
N TYR A 3 9.36 -7.36 25.33
CA TYR A 3 10.38 -7.85 24.41
C TYR A 3 9.82 -8.34 23.05
N LEU A 4 8.55 -8.75 22.94
CA LEU A 4 7.98 -9.26 21.68
C LEU A 4 7.61 -8.12 20.72
N VAL A 5 7.11 -7.00 21.27
CA VAL A 5 6.87 -5.75 20.53
C VAL A 5 8.21 -5.12 20.10
N GLY A 6 9.22 -5.15 20.98
CA GLY A 6 10.60 -4.78 20.63
C GLY A 6 11.20 -5.68 19.56
N LEU A 7 10.96 -6.99 19.61
CA LEU A 7 11.47 -7.96 18.62
C LEU A 7 10.80 -7.80 17.25
N LEU A 8 9.51 -7.44 17.17
CA LEU A 8 8.83 -7.18 15.90
C LEU A 8 9.27 -5.85 15.26
N LEU A 9 9.55 -4.83 16.08
CA LEU A 9 10.18 -3.58 15.63
C LEU A 9 11.64 -3.79 15.22
N LEU A 10 12.37 -4.69 15.91
CA LEU A 10 13.74 -5.08 15.56
C LEU A 10 13.79 -6.00 14.34
N LEU A 11 12.82 -6.90 14.12
CA LEU A 11 12.74 -7.76 12.91
C LEU A 11 12.36 -6.95 11.67
N ALA A 12 11.64 -5.83 11.83
CA ALA A 12 11.49 -4.82 10.78
C ALA A 12 12.79 -4.06 10.47
N TRP A 13 13.81 -4.14 11.34
CA TRP A 13 15.11 -3.48 11.20
C TRP A 13 16.29 -4.44 10.95
N SER A 14 16.19 -5.72 11.29
CA SER A 14 17.27 -6.71 11.21
C SER A 14 16.81 -8.01 10.53
N SER A 15 16.88 -8.04 9.20
CA SER A 15 16.92 -9.30 8.43
C SER A 15 18.06 -9.28 7.43
N GLY A 16 19.27 -9.39 7.99
CA GLY A 16 20.50 -9.73 7.28
C GLY A 16 20.93 -11.16 7.56
N ALA A 17 20.50 -12.12 6.74
CA ALA A 17 21.27 -13.35 6.48
C ALA A 17 20.70 -14.18 5.30
N SER A 18 21.55 -14.29 4.28
CA SER A 18 21.78 -15.39 3.32
C SER A 18 20.71 -16.47 3.10
N ALA A 19 19.97 -16.32 2.00
CA ALA A 19 19.56 -17.43 1.13
C ALA A 19 19.73 -16.96 -0.32
N LYS A 20 20.43 -17.76 -1.14
CA LYS A 20 20.58 -17.49 -2.58
C LYS A 20 19.22 -17.66 -3.28
N ASN A 21 18.89 -16.70 -4.14
CA ASN A 21 17.70 -16.52 -4.95
C ASN A 21 16.49 -15.84 -4.26
N LEU A 22 16.13 -14.69 -4.83
CA LEU A 22 15.06 -13.75 -4.47
C LEU A 22 15.27 -12.97 -3.16
N VAL A 23 16.01 -11.87 -3.25
CA VAL A 23 16.18 -10.89 -2.17
C VAL A 23 15.18 -9.75 -2.39
N LEU A 24 14.18 -9.64 -1.53
CA LEU A 24 13.24 -8.51 -1.45
C LEU A 24 13.46 -7.81 -0.11
N ARG A 25 13.78 -6.52 -0.14
CA ARG A 25 13.93 -5.67 1.05
C ARG A 25 13.23 -4.33 0.82
N SER A 26 12.32 -4.00 1.74
CA SER A 26 11.39 -2.88 1.66
C SER A 26 12.01 -1.58 2.16
N ASP A 27 12.33 -0.67 1.24
CA ASP A 27 12.48 0.75 1.52
C ASP A 27 12.12 1.52 0.25
N GLU A 28 11.49 2.69 0.36
CA GLU A 28 11.12 3.51 -0.82
C GLU A 28 12.37 3.88 -1.67
N SER A 29 13.56 3.74 -1.08
CA SER A 29 14.86 3.83 -1.74
C SER A 29 15.18 2.70 -2.76
N LYS A 30 14.41 1.60 -2.84
CA LYS A 30 14.64 0.49 -3.81
C LYS A 30 13.47 0.11 -4.73
N PHE A 31 12.40 0.91 -4.78
CA PHE A 31 11.68 1.09 -6.05
C PHE A 31 12.43 2.05 -6.99
N ALA A 32 13.60 2.54 -6.58
CA ALA A 32 14.67 2.78 -7.53
C ALA A 32 14.92 1.44 -8.25
N ILE A 33 14.50 1.33 -9.51
CA ILE A 33 15.32 0.62 -10.47
C ILE A 33 16.74 1.10 -10.16
N PRO A 34 17.70 0.20 -9.85
CA PRO A 34 19.03 0.65 -9.50
C PRO A 34 19.43 1.67 -10.56
N LEU A 35 19.72 2.92 -10.16
CA LEU A 35 19.92 4.00 -11.13
C LEU A 35 21.07 3.66 -12.08
N ASP A 36 21.99 2.82 -11.60
CA ASP A 36 23.08 2.15 -12.31
C ASP A 36 22.63 1.11 -13.36
N GLN A 37 21.39 0.64 -13.29
CA GLN A 37 20.75 -0.25 -14.29
C GLN A 37 19.82 0.50 -15.24
N PHE A 38 19.58 1.79 -15.02
CA PHE A 38 18.75 2.62 -15.88
C PHE A 38 19.67 3.40 -16.82
N SER A 39 19.97 2.80 -17.98
CA SER A 39 20.66 3.55 -19.04
C SER A 39 19.66 4.50 -19.70
N ILE A 40 20.09 5.74 -19.94
CA ILE A 40 19.26 6.80 -20.51
C ILE A 40 20.01 7.35 -21.70
N ASP A 41 19.36 7.27 -22.85
CA ASP A 41 19.85 7.86 -24.07
C ASP A 41 19.37 9.31 -24.17
N ILE A 42 20.31 10.20 -24.49
CA ILE A 42 20.03 11.60 -24.75
C ILE A 42 20.51 11.91 -26.16
N GLN A 43 19.56 12.23 -27.03
CA GLN A 43 19.83 12.55 -28.42
C GLN A 43 19.57 14.03 -28.68
N TRP A 44 20.61 14.73 -29.12
CA TRP A 44 20.48 16.06 -29.73
C TRP A 44 20.13 15.90 -31.22
N LEU A 45 19.03 16.52 -31.63
CA LEU A 45 18.56 16.53 -33.01
C LEU A 45 18.47 17.99 -33.49
N GLY A 46 19.62 18.54 -33.85
CA GLY A 46 19.73 19.87 -34.44
C GLY A 46 21.02 20.02 -35.25
N PRO A 47 21.31 21.24 -35.73
CA PRO A 47 22.47 21.47 -36.59
C PRO A 47 23.79 21.32 -35.82
N ASP A 48 24.78 20.68 -36.46
CA ASP A 48 26.14 20.48 -35.91
C ASP A 48 26.87 21.80 -35.61
N THR A 49 26.39 22.91 -36.17
CA THR A 49 26.95 24.25 -35.97
C THR A 49 26.66 24.85 -34.60
N ILE A 50 25.78 24.23 -33.80
CA ILE A 50 25.44 24.69 -32.45
C ILE A 50 26.05 23.70 -31.44
N PRO A 51 27.23 24.00 -30.89
CA PRO A 51 27.87 23.11 -29.92
C PRO A 51 27.04 23.07 -28.64
N MET A 52 26.63 21.86 -28.28
CA MET A 52 25.76 21.61 -27.13
C MET A 52 26.32 20.45 -26.31
N PHE A 53 26.43 20.68 -25.01
CA PHE A 53 26.78 19.65 -24.05
C PHE A 53 25.58 19.38 -23.16
N ILE A 54 25.07 18.15 -23.23
CA ILE A 54 23.94 17.71 -22.44
C ILE A 54 24.43 16.61 -21.50
N SER A 55 24.13 16.76 -20.21
CA SER A 55 24.47 15.76 -19.22
C SER A 55 23.32 15.52 -18.25
N ILE A 56 23.24 14.31 -17.70
CA ILE A 56 22.29 14.00 -16.63
C ILE A 56 22.91 14.46 -15.31
N SER A 57 22.17 15.23 -14.53
CA SER A 57 22.61 15.61 -13.19
C SER A 57 22.69 14.37 -12.31
N GLN A 58 23.84 14.11 -11.72
CA GLN A 58 24.08 12.90 -10.94
C GLN A 58 23.08 12.79 -9.78
N GLY A 59 22.44 11.62 -9.63
CA GLY A 59 21.46 11.36 -8.57
C GLY A 59 20.11 12.09 -8.76
N SER A 60 19.84 12.67 -9.92
CA SER A 60 18.60 13.43 -10.16
C SER A 60 17.37 12.58 -10.53
N LEU A 61 17.53 11.28 -10.79
CA LEU A 61 16.39 10.43 -11.11
C LEU A 61 15.51 10.24 -9.87
N THR A 62 14.28 10.71 -9.96
CA THR A 62 13.27 10.68 -8.90
C THR A 62 11.95 10.16 -9.44
N TRP A 63 11.07 9.68 -8.56
CA TRP A 63 9.73 9.25 -8.93
C TRP A 63 8.72 10.34 -8.60
N LYS A 64 8.10 10.93 -9.62
CA LYS A 64 6.94 11.81 -9.45
C LYS A 64 5.67 10.99 -9.36
N LYS A 65 4.88 11.21 -8.31
CA LYS A 65 3.52 10.68 -8.22
C LYS A 65 2.59 11.58 -9.01
N LEU A 66 1.86 11.00 -9.96
CA LEU A 66 0.81 11.66 -10.73
C LEU A 66 -0.50 11.68 -9.92
N ASP A 67 -1.45 12.53 -10.33
CA ASP A 67 -2.74 12.69 -9.64
C ASP A 67 -3.58 11.40 -9.63
N ASP A 68 -3.40 10.56 -10.64
CA ASP A 68 -4.01 9.23 -10.75
C ASP A 68 -3.33 8.18 -9.86
N GLY A 69 -2.25 8.55 -9.15
CA GLY A 69 -1.47 7.67 -8.27
C GLY A 69 -0.34 6.91 -8.96
N ASN A 70 -0.23 6.96 -10.30
CA ASN A 70 0.91 6.37 -11.01
C ASN A 70 2.20 7.06 -10.61
N LYS A 71 3.30 6.30 -10.69
CA LYS A 71 4.65 6.85 -10.56
C LYS A 71 5.29 6.97 -11.94
N LEU A 72 5.79 8.17 -12.24
CA LEU A 72 6.52 8.52 -13.45
C LEU A 72 7.97 8.89 -13.05
N PRO A 73 9.00 8.27 -13.63
CA PRO A 73 10.37 8.65 -13.36
C PRO A 73 10.70 9.96 -14.06
N GLN A 74 11.37 10.84 -13.34
CA GLN A 74 11.84 12.14 -13.81
C GLN A 74 13.32 12.31 -13.49
N LEU A 75 14.07 12.96 -14.36
CA LEU A 75 15.46 13.32 -14.09
C LEU A 75 15.71 14.79 -14.43
N ILE A 76 16.86 15.30 -13.99
CA ILE A 76 17.30 16.65 -14.34
C ILE A 76 18.41 16.55 -15.37
N ILE A 77 18.18 17.10 -16.56
CA ILE A 77 19.25 17.32 -17.55
C ILE A 77 19.85 18.71 -17.33
N SER A 78 21.17 18.78 -17.46
CA SER A 78 21.96 20.00 -17.55
C SER A 78 22.28 20.24 -19.02
N ILE A 79 21.91 21.40 -19.53
CA ILE A 79 22.18 21.79 -20.92
C ILE A 79 23.12 22.98 -20.89
N HIS A 80 24.26 22.83 -21.56
CA HIS A 80 25.23 23.89 -21.80
C HIS A 80 25.30 24.14 -23.29
N MET A 81 25.10 25.40 -23.68
CA MET A 81 25.16 25.84 -25.06
C MET A 81 26.09 27.05 -25.13
N GLU A 82 27.03 27.05 -26.09
CA GLU A 82 27.82 28.24 -26.35
C GLU A 82 26.91 29.38 -26.81
N GLU A 83 27.30 30.61 -26.47
CA GLU A 83 26.48 31.81 -26.61
C GLU A 83 25.90 31.93 -28.04
N SER A 84 24.59 31.70 -28.15
CA SER A 84 23.80 31.99 -29.36
C SER A 84 22.74 33.02 -28.99
N GLU A 85 22.25 33.78 -29.97
CA GLU A 85 21.22 34.81 -29.75
C GLU A 85 19.98 34.27 -29.02
N ALA A 86 19.09 35.16 -28.56
CA ALA A 86 17.92 34.91 -27.71
C ALA A 86 17.29 33.50 -27.87
N THR A 87 17.81 32.54 -27.12
CA THR A 87 17.39 31.14 -27.15
C THR A 87 16.66 30.80 -25.87
N HIS A 88 15.56 30.08 -25.99
CA HIS A 88 14.86 29.48 -24.85
C HIS A 88 14.48 28.05 -25.18
N PHE A 89 14.19 27.29 -24.13
CA PHE A 89 13.81 25.88 -24.23
C PHE A 89 12.32 25.75 -23.95
N VAL A 90 11.62 24.85 -24.64
CA VAL A 90 10.21 24.57 -24.42
C VAL A 90 10.02 23.09 -24.11
N TYR A 91 9.40 22.79 -22.98
CA TYR A 91 9.08 21.42 -22.58
C TYR A 91 7.72 21.38 -21.89
N GLN A 92 6.83 20.50 -22.36
CA GLN A 92 5.45 20.35 -21.84
C GLN A 92 4.70 21.69 -21.70
N GLY A 93 4.82 22.56 -22.71
CA GLY A 93 4.16 23.87 -22.75
C GLY A 93 4.76 24.93 -21.82
N ARG A 94 5.91 24.66 -21.18
CA ARG A 94 6.64 25.63 -20.35
C ARG A 94 7.89 26.11 -21.07
N SER A 95 8.13 27.42 -21.03
CA SER A 95 9.35 28.02 -21.53
C SER A 95 10.38 28.16 -20.40
N PHE A 96 11.61 27.76 -20.67
CA PHE A 96 12.75 27.85 -19.77
C PHE A 96 13.78 28.77 -20.42
N ILE A 97 14.12 29.86 -19.73
CA ILE A 97 15.06 30.88 -20.22
C ILE A 97 16.40 30.64 -19.52
N PRO A 98 17.51 30.38 -20.24
CA PRO A 98 18.80 30.14 -19.63
C PRO A 98 19.33 31.40 -18.95
N GLU A 99 20.15 31.23 -17.90
CA GLU A 99 20.86 32.36 -17.29
C GLU A 99 21.90 32.89 -18.30
N LYS A 100 21.91 34.21 -18.52
CA LYS A 100 22.90 34.85 -19.40
C LYS A 100 24.24 35.00 -18.68
N LYS A 101 25.15 34.06 -18.94
CA LYS A 101 26.58 34.11 -18.59
C LYS A 101 27.39 33.84 -19.87
N GLU A 102 28.71 33.73 -19.77
CA GLU A 102 29.61 33.36 -20.89
C GLU A 102 29.19 32.05 -21.61
N SER A 103 28.33 31.23 -20.98
CA SER A 103 27.58 30.14 -21.62
C SER A 103 26.13 30.16 -21.15
N HIS A 104 25.21 29.75 -22.03
CA HIS A 104 23.82 29.49 -21.63
C HIS A 104 23.75 28.15 -20.92
N HIS A 105 23.50 28.21 -19.61
CA HIS A 105 23.36 27.02 -18.76
C HIS A 105 21.96 26.96 -18.18
N ILE A 106 21.35 25.77 -18.24
CA ILE A 106 20.02 25.53 -17.70
C ILE A 106 19.84 24.10 -17.22
N TYR A 107 18.99 23.95 -16.20
CA TYR A 107 18.53 22.68 -15.68
C TYR A 107 17.05 22.48 -16.01
N ILE A 108 16.71 21.35 -16.61
CA ILE A 108 15.32 21.01 -16.96
C ILE A 108 14.99 19.65 -16.38
N THR A 109 13.88 19.57 -15.65
CA THR A 109 13.31 18.30 -15.20
C THR A 109 12.49 17.68 -16.32
N VAL A 110 12.86 16.50 -16.76
CA VAL A 110 12.22 15.76 -17.86
C VAL A 110 11.67 14.43 -17.38
N ASP A 111 10.51 14.07 -17.91
CA ASP A 111 9.88 12.77 -17.73
C ASP A 111 10.60 11.74 -18.62
N VAL A 112 11.13 10.68 -18.02
CA VAL A 112 11.94 9.68 -18.73
C VAL A 112 11.12 8.87 -19.75
N PHE A 113 9.81 8.74 -19.52
CA PHE A 113 8.90 8.02 -20.42
C PHE A 113 8.04 8.94 -21.30
N SER A 114 8.22 10.26 -21.19
CA SER A 114 7.55 11.15 -22.14
C SER A 114 8.21 11.05 -23.52
N LEU A 115 7.41 11.19 -24.57
CA LEU A 115 7.92 11.38 -25.93
C LEU A 115 8.19 12.85 -26.24
N ASP A 116 7.78 13.75 -25.36
CA ASP A 116 7.99 15.17 -25.55
C ASP A 116 9.49 15.43 -25.56
N ALA A 117 9.97 16.06 -26.63
CA ALA A 117 11.32 16.54 -26.68
C ALA A 117 11.42 17.89 -25.97
N VAL A 118 12.61 18.24 -25.49
CA VAL A 118 12.90 19.61 -25.11
C VAL A 118 13.21 20.37 -26.39
N ASP A 119 12.27 21.20 -26.82
CA ASP A 119 12.41 22.02 -28.01
C ASP A 119 13.32 23.20 -27.73
N ILE A 120 14.19 23.51 -28.68
CA ILE A 120 15.09 24.67 -28.60
C ILE A 120 14.63 25.69 -29.62
N VAL A 121 14.34 26.89 -29.13
CA VAL A 121 13.69 27.94 -29.92
C VAL A 121 14.54 29.20 -29.90
N GLN A 122 14.88 29.67 -31.09
CA GLN A 122 15.61 30.92 -31.33
C GLN A 122 14.75 31.82 -32.20
N GLU A 123 14.53 33.06 -31.77
CA GLU A 123 13.70 34.05 -32.50
C GLU A 123 12.30 33.53 -32.91
N GLY A 124 11.70 32.68 -32.06
CA GLY A 124 10.38 32.08 -32.31
C GLY A 124 10.39 30.91 -33.31
N ARG A 125 11.55 30.46 -33.78
CA ARG A 125 11.70 29.28 -34.63
C ARG A 125 12.37 28.14 -33.87
N LYS A 126 11.83 26.93 -34.01
CA LYS A 126 12.45 25.70 -33.49
C LYS A 126 13.71 25.39 -34.30
N ILE A 127 14.86 25.37 -33.64
CA ILE A 127 16.18 25.12 -34.25
C ILE A 127 16.71 23.71 -33.98
N GLY A 128 16.15 23.01 -32.99
CA GLY A 128 16.45 21.62 -32.71
C GLY A 128 15.65 21.10 -31.53
N GLU A 129 15.90 19.85 -31.16
CA GLU A 129 15.21 19.19 -30.05
C GLU A 129 16.15 18.23 -29.32
N ILE A 130 15.94 18.06 -28.01
CA ILE A 130 16.61 17.07 -27.18
C ILE A 130 15.59 15.99 -26.83
N LYS A 131 15.88 14.75 -27.22
CA LYS A 131 15.10 13.57 -26.83
C LYS A 131 15.78 12.87 -25.68
N VAL A 132 15.00 12.54 -24.66
CA VAL A 132 15.43 11.73 -23.52
C VAL A 132 14.58 10.48 -23.51
N SER A 133 15.23 9.32 -23.56
CA SER A 133 14.53 8.04 -23.55
C SER A 133 15.31 7.00 -22.74
N PRO A 134 14.64 5.99 -22.16
CA PRO A 134 15.35 4.83 -21.64
C PRO A 134 16.16 4.18 -22.77
N ASP A 135 17.36 3.73 -22.46
CA ASP A 135 18.18 2.92 -23.36
C ASP A 135 17.82 1.45 -23.17
N ILE A 136 17.19 0.92 -24.20
CA ILE A 136 16.36 -0.28 -24.12
C ILE A 136 17.22 -1.54 -24.24
N GLU A 137 18.41 -1.43 -24.82
CA GLU A 137 19.32 -2.56 -25.00
C GLU A 137 19.90 -3.06 -23.67
N PHE A 138 19.94 -2.20 -22.64
CA PHE A 138 20.45 -2.52 -21.31
C PHE A 138 19.43 -3.17 -20.37
N PHE A 139 18.13 -3.13 -20.68
CA PHE A 139 17.12 -3.73 -19.80
C PHE A 139 16.98 -5.23 -20.02
N THR A 140 17.65 -6.01 -19.17
CA THR A 140 17.50 -7.48 -19.14
C THR A 140 16.28 -7.95 -18.34
N GLN A 141 15.69 -7.08 -17.51
CA GLN A 141 14.57 -7.39 -16.62
C GLN A 141 13.39 -6.45 -16.85
N ARG A 142 12.17 -7.00 -16.69
CA ARG A 142 10.92 -6.23 -16.75
C ARG A 142 10.55 -5.74 -15.37
N TYR A 143 10.24 -4.46 -15.26
CA TYR A 143 9.88 -3.79 -14.03
C TYR A 143 8.40 -3.42 -14.04
N VAL A 144 7.65 -3.95 -13.07
CA VAL A 144 6.22 -3.71 -12.96
C VAL A 144 5.94 -3.12 -11.58
N TYR A 145 5.59 -1.84 -11.55
CA TYR A 145 5.07 -1.17 -10.38
C TYR A 145 3.55 -1.28 -10.37
N ILE A 146 3.00 -1.90 -9.33
CA ILE A 146 1.57 -1.92 -9.06
C ILE A 146 1.36 -1.16 -7.76
N ASP A 147 0.71 -0.01 -7.85
CA ASP A 147 0.37 0.78 -6.69
C ASP A 147 -0.57 0.00 -5.76
N HIS A 148 -0.42 0.24 -4.46
CA HIS A 148 -1.19 -0.40 -3.40
C HIS A 148 -2.70 -0.17 -3.53
N SER A 149 -3.14 0.88 -4.23
CA SER A 149 -4.55 1.11 -4.56
C SER A 149 -5.18 -0.05 -5.35
N CYS A 150 -4.39 -0.82 -6.11
CA CYS A 150 -4.86 -1.99 -6.85
C CYS A 150 -4.99 -3.26 -5.99
N SER A 151 -4.52 -3.23 -4.75
CA SER A 151 -4.43 -4.40 -3.86
C SER A 151 -5.76 -5.11 -3.60
N PRO A 152 -6.86 -4.40 -3.29
CA PRO A 152 -8.13 -5.05 -2.99
C PRO A 152 -8.70 -5.84 -4.18
N PHE A 153 -8.31 -5.46 -5.40
CA PHE A 153 -8.88 -5.99 -6.64
C PHE A 153 -8.09 -7.16 -7.22
N GLN A 154 -7.02 -7.61 -6.55
CA GLN A 154 -6.21 -8.75 -6.99
C GLN A 154 -5.80 -8.63 -8.46
N LEU A 155 -5.32 -7.44 -8.87
CA LEU A 155 -4.93 -7.17 -10.24
C LEU A 155 -3.90 -8.21 -10.72
N GLU A 156 -4.18 -8.89 -11.82
CA GLU A 156 -3.31 -9.85 -12.49
C GLU A 156 -2.98 -9.32 -13.89
N LEU A 157 -1.73 -9.49 -14.30
CA LEU A 157 -1.22 -9.08 -15.60
C LEU A 157 -0.54 -10.29 -16.22
N ASP A 158 -0.76 -10.50 -17.51
CA ASP A 158 0.01 -11.50 -18.26
C ASP A 158 1.49 -11.07 -18.38
N HIS A 159 2.38 -12.03 -18.58
CA HIS A 159 3.83 -11.83 -18.57
C HIS A 159 4.35 -10.97 -19.72
N THR A 160 3.54 -10.63 -20.74
CA THR A 160 3.88 -9.82 -21.92
C THR A 160 4.01 -8.32 -21.66
N LEU A 161 4.53 -7.94 -20.49
CA LEU A 161 4.62 -6.55 -20.08
C LEU A 161 5.76 -5.78 -20.75
N ASP A 162 5.67 -4.47 -20.63
CA ASP A 162 6.72 -3.55 -21.06
C ASP A 162 7.97 -3.68 -20.18
N LEU A 163 9.09 -3.10 -20.63
CA LEU A 163 10.33 -3.08 -19.84
C LEU A 163 10.13 -2.33 -18.53
N PHE A 164 9.34 -1.26 -18.57
CA PHE A 164 8.80 -0.65 -17.37
C PHE A 164 7.31 -0.38 -17.51
N THR A 165 6.56 -0.67 -16.47
CA THR A 165 5.13 -0.36 -16.38
C THR A 165 4.78 0.08 -14.96
N SER A 166 4.01 1.15 -14.86
CA SER A 166 3.43 1.67 -13.61
C SER A 166 1.91 1.59 -13.70
N ILE A 167 1.27 1.06 -12.66
CA ILE A 167 -0.17 0.85 -12.63
C ILE A 167 -0.74 1.33 -11.31
N SER A 168 -1.78 2.14 -11.37
CA SER A 168 -2.59 2.54 -10.23
C SER A 168 -4.06 2.22 -10.46
N CYS A 169 -4.84 2.20 -9.38
CA CYS A 169 -6.25 1.90 -9.45
C CYS A 169 -7.06 2.94 -8.67
N HIS A 170 -8.22 3.30 -9.20
CA HIS A 170 -9.21 4.09 -8.49
C HIS A 170 -10.55 3.37 -8.54
N PHE A 171 -11.12 3.10 -7.37
CA PHE A 171 -12.38 2.38 -7.30
C PHE A 171 -13.51 3.31 -6.87
N TYR A 172 -14.56 3.33 -7.69
CA TYR A 172 -15.79 4.03 -7.43
C TYR A 172 -16.80 3.02 -6.86
N PRO A 173 -16.93 2.92 -5.52
CA PRO A 173 -17.94 2.07 -4.91
C PRO A 173 -19.32 2.57 -5.33
N ASN A 174 -20.18 1.64 -5.73
CA ASN A 174 -21.60 1.91 -5.91
C ASN A 174 -22.40 0.94 -5.04
N HIS A 175 -23.27 1.49 -4.18
CA HIS A 175 -24.11 0.70 -3.28
C HIS A 175 -25.41 0.22 -3.95
N THR A 176 -25.71 0.72 -5.15
CA THR A 176 -26.96 0.40 -5.87
C THR A 176 -26.72 -0.23 -7.24
N ARG A 177 -25.53 -0.05 -7.80
CA ARG A 177 -25.10 -0.62 -9.09
C ARG A 177 -23.74 -1.30 -8.95
N ARG A 178 -23.23 -1.82 -10.06
CA ARG A 178 -21.88 -2.38 -10.13
C ARG A 178 -20.84 -1.30 -9.79
N GLY A 179 -19.95 -1.61 -8.86
CA GLY A 179 -18.73 -0.82 -8.66
C GLY A 179 -17.88 -0.78 -9.93
N VAL A 180 -17.19 0.33 -10.14
CA VAL A 180 -16.32 0.55 -11.30
C VAL A 180 -14.89 0.72 -10.79
N LEU A 181 -13.96 -0.02 -11.39
CA LEU A 181 -12.53 0.12 -11.14
C LEU A 181 -11.90 0.79 -12.35
N ASP A 182 -11.38 1.98 -12.15
CA ASP A 182 -10.46 2.59 -13.10
C ASP A 182 -9.05 2.08 -12.81
N VAL A 183 -8.39 1.60 -13.86
CA VAL A 183 -7.00 1.16 -13.84
C VAL A 183 -6.22 2.10 -14.75
N PHE A 184 -5.26 2.82 -14.20
CA PHE A 184 -4.39 3.69 -14.96
C PHE A 184 -3.10 2.94 -15.26
N TYR A 185 -2.78 2.78 -16.53
CA TYR A 185 -1.67 1.98 -17.04
C TYR A 185 -0.68 2.90 -17.75
N LEU A 186 0.52 3.01 -17.20
CA LEU A 186 1.61 3.86 -17.67
C LEU A 186 2.80 2.99 -18.10
N PRO A 187 2.84 2.55 -19.38
CA PRO A 187 3.97 1.87 -19.97
C PRO A 187 5.06 2.87 -20.40
N ALA A 188 6.32 2.43 -20.39
CA ALA A 188 7.43 3.23 -20.89
C ALA A 188 7.39 3.41 -22.42
N GLU A 189 7.38 2.29 -23.15
CA GLU A 189 7.69 2.27 -24.59
C GLU A 189 6.46 2.00 -25.44
N SER A 190 5.43 1.44 -24.83
CA SER A 190 4.30 0.92 -25.55
C SER A 190 3.25 2.00 -25.80
N ARG A 191 2.71 2.01 -27.02
CA ARG A 191 1.68 2.96 -27.46
C ARG A 191 0.40 2.25 -27.85
N LEU A 192 -0.71 2.96 -27.83
CA LEU A 192 -1.92 2.47 -28.46
C LEU A 192 -1.72 2.39 -29.99
N PRO A 193 -2.54 1.62 -30.74
CA PRO A 193 -2.38 1.45 -32.19
C PRO A 193 -2.46 2.76 -32.99
N ASP A 194 -3.20 3.73 -32.47
CA ASP A 194 -3.32 5.11 -32.98
C ASP A 194 -2.15 6.02 -32.57
N ARG A 195 -1.17 5.50 -31.84
CA ARG A 195 -0.01 6.18 -31.26
C ARG A 195 -0.31 7.18 -30.15
N SER A 196 -1.51 7.13 -29.56
CA SER A 196 -1.83 7.94 -28.39
C SER A 196 -0.85 7.67 -27.23
N PRO A 197 -0.35 8.72 -26.53
CA PRO A 197 0.60 8.58 -25.44
C PRO A 197 -0.09 8.14 -24.13
N PRO A 198 0.65 7.48 -23.21
CA PRO A 198 0.12 7.11 -21.90
C PRO A 198 0.06 8.33 -20.93
N PRO A 199 -0.61 8.21 -19.75
CA PRO A 199 -1.26 7.02 -19.17
C PRO A 199 -2.56 6.61 -19.87
N TYR A 200 -2.82 5.30 -19.94
CA TYR A 200 -4.10 4.76 -20.44
C TYR A 200 -5.02 4.41 -19.28
N GLN A 201 -6.26 4.88 -19.35
CA GLN A 201 -7.29 4.54 -18.37
C GLN A 201 -8.17 3.40 -18.88
N LEU A 202 -8.34 2.37 -18.07
CA LEU A 202 -9.20 1.23 -18.36
C LEU A 202 -10.27 1.13 -17.28
N GLN A 203 -11.52 0.91 -17.68
CA GLN A 203 -12.61 0.72 -16.73
C GLN A 203 -13.03 -0.75 -16.67
N LEU A 204 -13.00 -1.33 -15.47
CA LEU A 204 -13.37 -2.72 -15.22
C LEU A 204 -14.57 -2.80 -14.28
N THR A 205 -15.45 -3.78 -14.53
CA THR A 205 -16.57 -4.11 -13.65
C THR A 205 -16.68 -5.63 -13.46
N GLY A 206 -17.09 -6.09 -12.28
CA GLY A 206 -17.21 -7.52 -11.96
C GLY A 206 -15.87 -8.28 -12.07
N GLN A 207 -15.88 -9.48 -12.67
CA GLN A 207 -14.64 -10.16 -13.07
C GLN A 207 -14.15 -9.61 -14.41
N GLY A 208 -13.76 -8.35 -14.39
CA GLY A 208 -13.30 -7.64 -15.57
C GLY A 208 -11.96 -8.19 -16.05
N GLU A 209 -11.97 -8.73 -17.26
CA GLU A 209 -10.77 -9.02 -18.03
C GLU A 209 -10.81 -8.14 -19.27
N THR A 210 -9.70 -7.47 -19.53
CA THR A 210 -9.55 -6.66 -20.73
C THR A 210 -8.21 -6.93 -21.37
N ASP A 211 -8.22 -6.86 -22.69
CA ASP A 211 -7.01 -6.92 -23.50
C ASP A 211 -6.67 -5.51 -23.97
N ILE A 212 -5.44 -5.08 -23.71
CA ILE A 212 -4.88 -3.83 -24.21
C ILE A 212 -4.03 -4.17 -25.42
N ASN A 213 -4.47 -3.74 -26.59
CA ASN A 213 -3.67 -3.85 -27.80
C ASN A 213 -2.68 -2.70 -27.80
N LEU A 214 -1.39 -3.01 -27.84
CA LEU A 214 -0.31 -2.04 -27.80
C LEU A 214 0.66 -2.26 -28.96
N LEU A 215 1.39 -1.22 -29.32
CA LEU A 215 2.50 -1.24 -30.24
C LEU A 215 3.79 -0.99 -29.46
N ARG A 216 4.78 -1.85 -29.65
CA ARG A 216 6.17 -1.61 -29.23
C ARG A 216 7.06 -1.67 -30.46
N TYR A 217 7.76 -0.59 -30.78
CA TYR A 217 8.56 -0.49 -32.02
C TYR A 217 7.79 -0.89 -33.28
N LYS A 218 6.53 -0.44 -33.38
CA LYS A 218 5.60 -0.80 -34.48
C LYS A 218 5.20 -2.29 -34.52
N LYS A 219 5.66 -3.12 -33.60
CA LYS A 219 5.21 -4.51 -33.45
C LYS A 219 4.00 -4.56 -32.52
N PRO A 220 2.86 -5.09 -32.97
CA PRO A 220 1.69 -5.24 -32.11
C PRO A 220 1.93 -6.33 -31.07
N PHE A 221 1.48 -6.08 -29.86
CA PHE A 221 1.40 -7.07 -28.80
C PHE A 221 0.18 -6.80 -27.93
N LYS A 222 -0.22 -7.78 -27.12
CA LYS A 222 -1.40 -7.71 -26.29
C LYS A 222 -1.02 -7.89 -24.82
N VAL A 223 -1.49 -6.97 -23.99
CA VAL A 223 -1.41 -7.07 -22.53
C VAL A 223 -2.79 -7.46 -22.03
N LYS A 224 -2.86 -8.60 -21.36
CA LYS A 224 -4.09 -9.06 -20.71
C LYS A 224 -4.07 -8.64 -19.26
N LEU A 225 -5.12 -7.94 -18.85
CA LEU A 225 -5.29 -7.39 -17.52
C LEU A 225 -6.57 -7.94 -16.92
N LYS A 226 -6.45 -8.56 -15.74
CA LYS A 226 -7.59 -9.13 -15.00
C LYS A 226 -7.68 -8.48 -13.63
N ALA A 227 -8.90 -8.14 -13.21
CA ALA A 227 -9.16 -7.69 -11.86
C ALA A 227 -10.43 -8.32 -11.31
N LYS A 228 -10.46 -8.53 -9.99
CA LYS A 228 -11.65 -8.93 -9.25
C LYS A 228 -12.29 -7.67 -8.68
N VAL A 229 -13.12 -7.04 -9.49
CA VAL A 229 -13.87 -5.85 -9.10
C VAL A 229 -15.14 -6.29 -8.36
N PRO A 230 -15.31 -5.88 -7.09
CA PRO A 230 -16.52 -6.19 -6.37
C PRO A 230 -17.70 -5.51 -7.06
N THR A 231 -18.71 -6.30 -7.42
CA THR A 231 -19.97 -5.79 -8.00
C THR A 231 -20.68 -4.89 -6.99
N TYR A 232 -20.69 -5.32 -5.73
CA TYR A 232 -21.24 -4.57 -4.62
C TYR A 232 -20.20 -4.53 -3.50
N VAL A 233 -20.01 -3.36 -2.90
CA VAL A 233 -19.23 -3.24 -1.66
C VAL A 233 -20.20 -3.13 -0.51
N ALA A 234 -20.32 -4.24 0.22
CA ALA A 234 -21.06 -4.25 1.46
C ALA A 234 -20.39 -3.29 2.44
N LYS A 235 -21.19 -2.37 3.00
CA LYS A 235 -20.72 -1.52 4.11
C LYS A 235 -20.38 -2.37 5.31
N LEU A 236 -21.15 -3.43 5.55
CA LEU A 236 -20.91 -4.40 6.61
C LEU A 236 -19.97 -5.50 6.12
N LYS A 237 -18.83 -5.60 6.79
CA LYS A 237 -17.83 -6.64 6.65
C LYS A 237 -17.79 -7.48 7.90
N THR A 238 -17.65 -8.79 7.76
CA THR A 238 -17.62 -9.74 8.87
C THR A 238 -16.63 -10.88 8.64
N ALA A 239 -16.01 -11.33 9.72
CA ALA A 239 -15.16 -12.51 9.75
C ALA A 239 -15.38 -13.32 11.03
N LEU A 240 -15.12 -14.62 10.95
CA LEU A 240 -15.12 -15.52 12.10
C LEU A 240 -13.69 -15.96 12.38
N GLY A 241 -13.28 -15.93 13.63
CA GLY A 241 -12.01 -16.46 14.11
C GLY A 241 -12.22 -17.72 14.93
N PHE A 242 -11.31 -18.68 14.79
CA PHE A 242 -11.27 -19.86 15.62
C PHE A 242 -9.82 -20.25 15.90
N GLY A 243 -9.52 -20.66 17.13
CA GLY A 243 -8.20 -21.21 17.42
C GLY A 243 -7.98 -21.59 18.87
N PRO A 244 -6.86 -22.26 19.15
CA PRO A 244 -6.44 -22.60 20.51
C PRO A 244 -5.93 -21.38 21.27
N TYR A 245 -6.41 -21.20 22.49
CA TYR A 245 -5.99 -20.17 23.43
C TYR A 245 -5.63 -20.80 24.76
N TYR A 246 -4.53 -20.35 25.34
CA TYR A 246 -4.26 -20.55 26.75
C TYR A 246 -5.17 -19.63 27.54
N PHE A 247 -5.85 -20.18 28.54
CA PHE A 247 -6.80 -19.45 29.36
C PHE A 247 -6.52 -19.69 30.84
N LYS A 248 -6.51 -18.60 31.60
CA LYS A 248 -6.36 -18.59 33.05
C LYS A 248 -7.44 -17.70 33.65
N ALA A 249 -8.03 -18.12 34.76
CA ALA A 249 -9.04 -17.33 35.47
C ALA A 249 -8.83 -17.40 36.98
N GLN A 250 -9.27 -16.37 37.70
CA GLN A 250 -9.23 -16.29 39.15
C GLN A 250 -10.51 -15.62 39.68
N ASP A 251 -11.00 -16.09 40.83
CA ASP A 251 -12.09 -15.47 41.61
C ASP A 251 -11.77 -15.62 43.11
N GLY A 252 -11.25 -14.56 43.73
CA GLY A 252 -10.76 -14.62 45.11
C GLY A 252 -9.50 -15.47 45.22
N ASP A 253 -9.51 -16.42 46.16
CA ASP A 253 -8.42 -17.40 46.38
C ASP A 253 -8.48 -18.60 45.42
N GLU A 254 -9.53 -18.72 44.61
CA GLU A 254 -9.69 -19.82 43.67
C GLU A 254 -9.08 -19.49 42.31
N ASP A 255 -8.26 -20.41 41.78
CA ASP A 255 -7.64 -20.27 40.47
C ASP A 255 -8.00 -21.43 39.53
N VAL A 256 -8.22 -21.09 38.27
CA VAL A 256 -8.18 -22.06 37.17
C VAL A 256 -6.81 -21.93 36.53
N PRO A 257 -5.94 -22.95 36.63
CA PRO A 257 -4.61 -22.88 36.06
C PRO A 257 -4.69 -22.72 34.55
N GLU A 258 -3.60 -22.20 33.99
CA GLU A 258 -3.49 -22.01 32.55
C GLU A 258 -3.70 -23.34 31.83
N HIS A 259 -4.68 -23.39 30.94
CA HIS A 259 -4.99 -24.57 30.14
C HIS A 259 -5.36 -24.16 28.72
N LEU A 260 -5.19 -25.10 27.78
CA LEU A 260 -5.53 -24.88 26.39
C LEU A 260 -7.03 -25.09 26.17
N THR A 261 -7.68 -24.14 25.51
CA THR A 261 -9.11 -24.20 25.19
C THR A 261 -9.38 -23.58 23.82
N ALA A 262 -10.55 -23.88 23.25
CA ALA A 262 -10.98 -23.28 21.99
C ALA A 262 -11.62 -21.91 22.26
N ALA A 263 -11.18 -20.92 21.48
CA ALA A 263 -11.80 -19.60 21.46
C ALA A 263 -12.46 -19.33 20.12
N TYR A 264 -13.61 -18.65 20.19
CA TYR A 264 -14.40 -18.24 19.04
C TYR A 264 -14.42 -16.72 18.98
N MET A 265 -14.14 -16.18 17.80
CA MET A 265 -14.18 -14.74 17.58
C MET A 265 -15.14 -14.38 16.46
N ILE A 266 -15.85 -13.28 16.64
CA ILE A 266 -16.61 -12.62 15.59
C ILE A 266 -16.00 -11.24 15.41
N TYR A 267 -15.71 -10.88 14.18
CA TYR A 267 -15.25 -9.54 13.82
C TYR A 267 -16.25 -8.93 12.89
N GLY A 268 -16.45 -7.62 13.00
CA GLY A 268 -17.04 -6.88 11.92
C GLY A 268 -16.71 -5.41 11.89
N ARG A 269 -17.04 -4.83 10.75
CA ARG A 269 -16.68 -3.48 10.37
C ARG A 269 -17.77 -2.94 9.48
N TYR A 270 -18.38 -1.85 9.89
CA TYR A 270 -19.36 -1.10 9.15
C TYR A 270 -18.74 0.20 8.63
N ASP A 271 -18.46 0.26 7.33
CA ASP A 271 -17.86 1.43 6.69
C ASP A 271 -18.89 2.58 6.58
N LEU A 272 -18.57 3.71 7.19
CA LEU A 272 -19.37 4.95 7.12
C LEU A 272 -18.91 5.80 5.94
N THR A 273 -17.59 5.97 5.82
CA THR A 273 -16.91 6.68 4.73
C THR A 273 -15.66 5.88 4.32
N PRO A 274 -14.89 6.29 3.28
CA PRO A 274 -13.63 5.63 2.94
C PRO A 274 -12.59 5.61 4.09
N THR A 275 -12.67 6.55 5.03
CA THR A 275 -11.70 6.74 6.12
C THR A 275 -12.29 6.54 7.51
N THR A 276 -13.60 6.23 7.63
CA THR A 276 -14.27 6.06 8.93
C THR A 276 -15.16 4.82 8.94
N SER A 277 -15.20 4.13 10.08
CA SER A 277 -15.97 2.89 10.26
C SER A 277 -16.38 2.68 11.70
N ILE A 278 -17.44 1.91 11.92
CA ILE A 278 -17.75 1.31 13.22
C ILE A 278 -17.22 -0.12 13.20
N ARG A 279 -16.38 -0.49 14.15
CA ARG A 279 -15.79 -1.82 14.27
C ARG A 279 -16.34 -2.51 15.49
N PHE A 280 -16.53 -3.80 15.38
CA PHE A 280 -16.97 -4.62 16.50
C PHE A 280 -16.21 -5.92 16.52
N PHE A 281 -16.00 -6.44 17.72
CA PHE A 281 -15.52 -7.78 17.91
C PHE A 281 -16.25 -8.44 19.07
N ASP A 282 -16.28 -9.76 19.05
CA ASP A 282 -16.69 -10.57 20.17
C ASP A 282 -15.71 -11.72 20.30
N ALA A 283 -15.18 -11.97 21.50
CA ALA A 283 -14.31 -13.09 21.80
C ALA A 283 -14.93 -13.93 22.92
N LEU A 284 -15.22 -15.20 22.63
CA LEU A 284 -15.89 -16.14 23.54
C LEU A 284 -15.02 -17.36 23.81
N LEU A 285 -14.91 -17.72 25.09
CA LEU A 285 -14.37 -18.98 25.58
C LEU A 285 -15.41 -19.66 26.46
N ASN A 286 -15.52 -20.97 26.29
CA ASN A 286 -16.40 -21.81 27.09
C ASN A 286 -15.68 -23.10 27.46
N SER A 287 -14.99 -23.12 28.60
CA SER A 287 -14.24 -24.28 29.11
C SER A 287 -14.40 -24.51 30.61
N GLY A 288 -15.63 -24.36 31.10
CA GLY A 288 -15.96 -24.35 32.52
C GLY A 288 -16.26 -22.91 32.96
N PRO A 289 -15.24 -22.05 33.13
CA PRO A 289 -15.46 -20.62 33.15
C PRO A 289 -15.91 -20.14 31.77
N VAL A 290 -16.86 -19.20 31.77
CA VAL A 290 -17.26 -18.47 30.57
C VAL A 290 -16.60 -17.11 30.61
N PHE A 291 -15.88 -16.77 29.55
CA PHE A 291 -15.36 -15.44 29.33
C PHE A 291 -15.82 -14.95 27.96
N ASN A 292 -16.51 -13.83 27.95
CA ASN A 292 -16.97 -13.16 26.74
C ASN A 292 -16.52 -11.69 26.79
N ASN A 293 -15.95 -11.23 25.69
CA ASN A 293 -15.45 -9.87 25.54
C ASN A 293 -15.97 -9.30 24.23
N PHE A 294 -17.05 -8.53 24.35
CA PHE A 294 -17.65 -7.81 23.25
C PHE A 294 -17.15 -6.37 23.22
N GLY A 295 -16.86 -5.83 22.04
CA GLY A 295 -16.44 -4.45 21.86
C GLY A 295 -17.03 -3.80 20.63
N ALA A 296 -17.32 -2.51 20.72
CA ALA A 296 -17.77 -1.68 19.61
C ALA A 296 -17.07 -0.31 19.63
N TYR A 297 -16.51 0.09 18.48
CA TYR A 297 -15.61 1.25 18.36
C TYR A 297 -15.88 2.05 17.11
N PHE A 298 -15.89 3.36 17.25
CA PHE A 298 -15.65 4.26 16.15
C PHE A 298 -14.16 4.27 15.80
N ALA A 299 -13.86 4.10 14.52
CA ALA A 299 -12.51 4.06 13.99
C ALA A 299 -12.38 5.05 12.83
N TYR A 300 -11.34 5.87 12.85
CA TYR A 300 -11.05 6.81 11.77
C TYR A 300 -9.55 6.81 11.44
N GLU A 301 -9.20 6.95 10.17
CA GLU A 301 -7.80 7.05 9.74
C GLU A 301 -7.24 8.43 10.09
N LEU A 302 -6.37 8.50 11.09
CA LEU A 302 -5.75 9.74 11.54
C LEU A 302 -4.71 10.26 10.53
N GLY A 303 -3.99 9.33 9.91
CA GLY A 303 -2.95 9.66 8.95
C GLY A 303 -2.35 8.41 8.34
N SER A 304 -1.60 8.65 7.27
CA SER A 304 -0.95 7.61 6.49
C SER A 304 0.44 8.06 6.05
N THR A 305 1.41 7.15 6.03
CA THR A 305 2.77 7.42 5.54
C THR A 305 3.20 6.33 4.55
N ASN A 306 4.33 6.56 3.86
CA ASN A 306 4.91 5.64 2.88
C ASN A 306 3.88 5.26 1.80
N ASN A 307 3.31 6.27 1.15
CA ASN A 307 2.25 6.08 0.15
C ASN A 307 1.06 5.26 0.65
N ARG A 308 0.58 5.52 1.88
CA ARG A 308 -0.50 4.75 2.55
C ARG A 308 -0.19 3.27 2.79
N ARG A 309 1.09 2.85 2.71
CA ARG A 309 1.49 1.53 3.20
C ARG A 309 1.28 1.42 4.70
N LEU A 310 1.53 2.49 5.45
CA LEU A 310 1.29 2.54 6.89
C LEU A 310 0.15 3.50 7.19
N SER A 311 -0.88 3.04 7.90
CA SER A 311 -1.97 3.89 8.41
C SER A 311 -2.13 3.74 9.91
N PHE A 312 -2.50 4.83 10.56
CA PHE A 312 -2.77 4.90 12.00
C PHE A 312 -4.26 5.14 12.22
N VAL A 313 -4.88 4.28 13.03
CA VAL A 313 -6.33 4.26 13.24
C VAL A 313 -6.64 4.25 14.73
N PRO A 314 -6.94 5.39 15.36
CA PRO A 314 -7.52 5.41 16.70
C PRO A 314 -8.84 4.63 16.76
N LEU A 315 -9.07 3.99 17.91
CA LEU A 315 -10.27 3.21 18.21
C LEU A 315 -10.90 3.76 19.49
N LEU A 316 -12.09 4.35 19.34
CA LEU A 316 -12.82 4.98 20.44
C LEU A 316 -14.15 4.28 20.64
N GLY A 317 -14.40 3.74 21.83
CA GLY A 317 -15.60 2.96 22.04
C GLY A 317 -15.75 2.39 23.44
N PHE A 318 -16.53 1.32 23.52
CA PHE A 318 -16.83 0.61 24.75
C PHE A 318 -16.70 -0.90 24.55
N GLN A 319 -16.60 -1.60 25.67
CA GLN A 319 -16.67 -3.05 25.73
C GLN A 319 -17.62 -3.50 26.83
N GLU A 320 -18.13 -4.70 26.67
CA GLU A 320 -18.85 -5.44 27.67
C GLU A 320 -18.11 -6.76 27.93
N ILE A 321 -17.70 -6.96 29.18
CA ILE A 321 -17.10 -8.21 29.65
C ILE A 321 -18.19 -9.01 30.36
N SER A 322 -18.44 -10.23 29.89
CA SER A 322 -19.26 -11.20 30.62
C SER A 322 -18.37 -12.32 31.16
N PHE A 323 -18.33 -12.48 32.48
CA PHE A 323 -17.46 -13.45 33.15
C PHE A 323 -18.23 -14.30 34.15
N ARG A 324 -18.06 -15.62 34.06
CA ARG A 324 -18.60 -16.59 35.02
C ARG A 324 -17.51 -17.60 35.34
N TYR A 325 -17.07 -17.67 36.59
CA TYR A 325 -15.96 -18.54 37.01
C TYR A 325 -16.32 -20.03 37.04
N ARG A 326 -17.52 -20.39 37.53
CA ARG A 326 -18.04 -21.78 37.58
C ARG A 326 -19.37 -21.89 36.83
N GLU A 327 -19.70 -23.06 36.28
CA GLU A 327 -20.94 -23.26 35.51
C GLU A 327 -22.23 -22.83 36.25
N GLN A 328 -22.31 -23.13 37.55
CA GLN A 328 -23.43 -22.74 38.43
C GLN A 328 -23.22 -21.39 39.13
N GLY A 329 -22.12 -20.69 38.85
CA GLY A 329 -21.80 -19.39 39.43
C GLY A 329 -22.60 -18.25 38.82
N LYS A 330 -22.55 -17.09 39.49
CA LYS A 330 -23.16 -15.85 38.96
C LYS A 330 -22.39 -15.35 37.75
N LEU A 331 -23.11 -14.96 36.70
CA LEU A 331 -22.56 -14.26 35.55
C LEU A 331 -22.43 -12.78 35.90
N LEU A 332 -21.20 -12.27 35.83
CA LEU A 332 -20.89 -10.86 35.98
C LEU A 332 -20.89 -10.20 34.60
N HIS A 333 -21.56 -9.07 34.47
CA HIS A 333 -21.47 -8.19 33.29
C HIS A 333 -20.82 -6.88 33.71
N GLN A 334 -19.79 -6.46 32.98
CA GLN A 334 -19.05 -5.24 33.27
C GLN A 334 -18.85 -4.43 31.98
N GLY A 335 -19.47 -3.26 31.92
CA GLY A 335 -19.17 -2.26 30.90
C GLY A 335 -17.85 -1.55 31.20
N ILE A 336 -16.99 -1.42 30.20
CA ILE A 336 -15.70 -0.72 30.29
C ILE A 336 -15.45 0.14 29.04
N PHE A 337 -14.57 1.14 29.13
CA PHE A 337 -14.31 2.11 28.07
C PHE A 337 -12.82 2.20 27.69
N PRO A 338 -12.16 1.09 27.38
CA PRO A 338 -10.76 1.11 26.99
C PRO A 338 -10.60 1.88 25.67
N GLN A 339 -9.49 2.60 25.54
CA GLN A 339 -9.15 3.34 24.32
C GLN A 339 -7.93 2.70 23.68
N GLY A 340 -7.88 2.76 22.36
CA GLY A 340 -6.91 1.98 21.63
C GLY A 340 -6.59 2.55 20.26
N GLY A 341 -5.83 1.78 19.51
CA GLY A 341 -5.48 2.12 18.15
C GLY A 341 -4.92 0.93 17.38
N GLU A 342 -4.91 1.07 16.07
CA GLU A 342 -4.29 0.14 15.15
C GLU A 342 -3.25 0.83 14.27
N VAL A 343 -2.22 0.06 13.92
CA VAL A 343 -1.29 0.35 12.85
C VAL A 343 -1.46 -0.70 11.77
N VAL A 344 -1.76 -0.26 10.55
CA VAL A 344 -2.00 -1.12 9.40
C VAL A 344 -0.83 -0.98 8.42
N TYR A 345 -0.07 -2.07 8.21
CA TYR A 345 0.95 -2.19 7.18
C TYR A 345 0.43 -2.98 5.97
N ARG A 346 0.10 -2.28 4.89
CA ARG A 346 -0.37 -2.85 3.62
C ARG A 346 0.81 -3.28 2.75
N HIS A 347 0.65 -4.40 2.03
CA HIS A 347 1.74 -5.08 1.31
C HIS A 347 2.92 -5.39 2.22
N ALA A 348 2.60 -5.91 3.41
CA ALA A 348 3.62 -6.22 4.39
C ALA A 348 4.67 -7.15 3.79
N PHE A 349 5.95 -6.81 4.00
CA PHE A 349 7.10 -7.56 3.46
C PHE A 349 7.09 -7.66 1.92
N ASP A 350 6.52 -6.64 1.25
CA ASP A 350 6.31 -6.59 -0.20
C ASP A 350 5.48 -7.77 -0.76
N MET A 351 4.79 -8.50 0.12
CA MET A 351 3.88 -9.55 -0.26
C MET A 351 2.58 -8.92 -0.78
N LYS A 352 2.33 -9.11 -2.07
CA LYS A 352 1.18 -8.50 -2.76
C LYS A 352 -0.13 -8.87 -2.06
N ASN A 353 -0.84 -7.83 -1.60
CA ASN A 353 -2.15 -7.89 -0.95
C ASN A 353 -2.16 -8.54 0.44
N TYR A 354 -1.00 -8.70 1.08
CA TYR A 354 -0.93 -9.07 2.49
C TYR A 354 -0.92 -7.84 3.38
N HIS A 355 -1.62 -7.92 4.50
CA HIS A 355 -1.71 -6.89 5.52
C HIS A 355 -1.14 -7.43 6.83
N LEU A 356 -0.35 -6.60 7.51
CA LEU A 356 0.04 -6.79 8.90
C LEU A 356 -0.63 -5.70 9.72
N ILE A 357 -1.48 -6.07 10.66
CA ILE A 357 -2.22 -5.14 11.52
C ILE A 357 -1.79 -5.40 12.94
N TYR A 358 -1.25 -4.38 13.58
CA TYR A 358 -1.02 -4.37 15.01
C TYR A 358 -2.10 -3.52 15.67
N GLY A 359 -2.67 -3.97 16.78
CA GLY A 359 -3.58 -3.14 17.54
C GLY A 359 -3.50 -3.40 19.03
N MET A 360 -3.96 -2.41 19.77
CA MET A 360 -4.05 -2.48 21.22
C MET A 360 -5.25 -1.70 21.76
N PHE A 361 -5.73 -2.13 22.93
CA PHE A 361 -6.61 -1.40 23.82
C PHE A 361 -6.04 -1.40 25.23
N LEU A 362 -6.14 -0.26 25.90
CA LEU A 362 -5.71 -0.09 27.29
C LEU A 362 -6.86 0.48 28.11
N SER A 363 -6.96 0.06 29.38
CA SER A 363 -7.94 0.61 30.31
C SER A 363 -7.72 2.11 30.52
N THR A 364 -8.84 2.82 30.65
CA THR A 364 -8.90 4.23 31.09
C THR A 364 -9.35 4.37 32.54
N SER A 365 -9.71 3.25 33.18
CA SER A 365 -10.19 3.22 34.57
C SER A 365 -9.09 2.76 35.51
N SER A 366 -9.06 3.34 36.73
CA SER A 366 -8.18 2.89 37.81
C SER A 366 -8.71 1.66 38.55
N THR A 367 -10.02 1.37 38.44
CA THR A 367 -10.67 0.25 39.15
C THR A 367 -10.70 -1.04 38.34
N VAL A 368 -10.53 -0.94 37.02
CA VAL A 368 -10.51 -2.08 36.11
C VAL A 368 -9.17 -2.08 35.38
N SER A 369 -8.40 -3.15 35.51
CA SER A 369 -7.26 -3.38 34.63
C SER A 369 -7.76 -4.10 33.38
N TYR A 370 -7.43 -3.54 32.22
CA TYR A 370 -7.76 -4.13 30.95
C TYR A 370 -6.65 -3.84 29.94
N GLU A 371 -6.25 -4.88 29.25
CA GLU A 371 -5.35 -4.79 28.10
C GLU A 371 -5.79 -5.82 27.06
N ASN A 372 -5.72 -5.44 25.79
CA ASN A 372 -5.94 -6.33 24.67
C ASN A 372 -4.96 -5.94 23.58
N ILE A 373 -4.12 -6.87 23.12
CA ILE A 373 -3.09 -6.64 22.12
C ILE A 373 -3.20 -7.74 21.08
N TRP A 374 -3.21 -7.34 19.80
CA TRP A 374 -3.27 -8.29 18.71
C TRP A 374 -2.32 -7.95 17.58
N LEU A 375 -1.89 -9.01 16.89
CA LEU A 375 -1.18 -8.95 15.63
C LEU A 375 -1.87 -9.84 14.62
N ARG A 376 -2.37 -9.25 13.55
CA ARG A 376 -3.07 -9.94 12.47
C ARG A 376 -2.26 -9.90 11.19
N PHE A 377 -2.05 -11.04 10.54
CA PHE A 377 -1.35 -11.14 9.28
C PHE A 377 -2.13 -11.98 8.26
N GLY A 378 -2.39 -11.41 7.08
CA GLY A 378 -3.07 -12.15 6.02
C GLY A 378 -3.65 -11.27 4.93
N ARG A 379 -4.49 -11.87 4.08
CA ARG A 379 -5.14 -11.19 2.93
C ARG A 379 -6.65 -11.42 2.87
N LYS A 380 -7.06 -12.68 2.97
CA LYS A 380 -8.46 -13.15 2.94
C LYS A 380 -8.65 -13.96 4.20
N ILE A 381 -7.97 -15.10 4.25
CA ILE A 381 -7.69 -15.78 5.51
C ILE A 381 -6.57 -15.00 6.20
N PHE A 382 -6.72 -14.82 7.50
CA PHE A 382 -5.72 -14.17 8.33
C PHE A 382 -5.40 -15.01 9.56
N TRP A 383 -4.18 -14.86 10.03
CA TRP A 383 -3.73 -15.39 11.31
C TRP A 383 -3.73 -14.25 12.30
N GLU A 384 -4.21 -14.50 13.51
CA GLU A 384 -4.21 -13.50 14.58
C GLU A 384 -3.63 -14.09 15.85
N LEU A 385 -2.52 -13.50 16.29
CA LEU A 385 -2.01 -13.66 17.65
C LEU A 385 -2.69 -12.61 18.52
N ASN A 386 -3.42 -13.03 19.54
CA ASN A 386 -4.18 -12.13 20.40
C ASN A 386 -3.87 -12.45 21.87
N TRP A 387 -3.80 -11.41 22.68
CA TRP A 387 -3.66 -11.47 24.13
C TRP A 387 -4.71 -10.53 24.74
N ILE A 388 -5.50 -11.02 25.69
CA ILE A 388 -6.52 -10.26 26.41
C ILE A 388 -6.35 -10.53 27.90
N GLY A 389 -6.28 -9.48 28.69
CA GLY A 389 -6.31 -9.56 30.14
C GLY A 389 -7.32 -8.59 30.71
N TRP A 390 -8.09 -9.08 31.67
CA TRP A 390 -9.07 -8.31 32.42
C TRP A 390 -8.93 -8.63 33.90
N LYS A 391 -8.99 -7.60 34.75
CA LYS A 391 -9.04 -7.72 36.20
C LYS A 391 -9.96 -6.67 36.80
N PHE A 392 -10.83 -7.11 37.68
CA PHE A 392 -11.72 -6.26 38.47
C PHE A 392 -11.90 -6.88 39.85
N ASP A 393 -11.62 -6.11 40.90
CA ASP A 393 -11.54 -6.59 42.28
C ASP A 393 -10.61 -7.83 42.39
N GLU A 394 -11.11 -8.92 42.98
CA GLU A 394 -10.42 -10.21 43.12
C GLU A 394 -10.63 -11.16 41.93
N ARG A 395 -11.29 -10.69 40.86
CA ARG A 395 -11.54 -11.48 39.66
C ARG A 395 -10.59 -11.12 38.55
N SER A 396 -10.09 -12.12 37.85
CA SER A 396 -9.33 -11.90 36.62
C SER A 396 -9.55 -13.00 35.61
N ALA A 397 -9.39 -12.64 34.35
CA ALA A 397 -9.36 -13.55 33.22
C ALA A 397 -8.25 -13.11 32.27
N GLN A 398 -7.44 -14.07 31.84
CA GLN A 398 -6.36 -13.86 30.90
C GLN A 398 -6.43 -14.93 29.83
N MET A 399 -6.30 -14.52 28.58
CA MET A 399 -6.25 -15.42 27.45
C MET A 399 -5.20 -14.96 26.45
N TRP A 400 -4.53 -15.91 25.82
CA TRP A 400 -3.68 -15.63 24.67
C TRP A 400 -3.57 -16.83 23.75
N GLY A 401 -3.43 -16.59 22.45
CA GLY A 401 -3.46 -17.68 21.50
C GLY A 401 -3.35 -17.23 20.06
N LEU A 402 -3.36 -18.22 19.18
CA LEU A 402 -3.31 -18.06 17.74
C LEU A 402 -4.66 -18.50 17.16
N SER A 403 -5.30 -17.63 16.40
CA SER A 403 -6.52 -17.94 15.66
C SER A 403 -6.35 -17.79 14.17
N VAL A 404 -7.19 -18.52 13.44
CA VAL A 404 -7.40 -18.34 12.00
C VAL A 404 -8.73 -17.65 11.79
N GLY A 405 -8.70 -16.53 11.09
CA GLY A 405 -9.87 -15.76 10.69
C GLY A 405 -10.27 -16.01 9.25
N VAL A 406 -11.56 -16.22 9.01
CA VAL A 406 -12.15 -16.41 7.68
C VAL A 406 -13.30 -15.41 7.47
N PRO A 407 -13.27 -14.62 6.38
CA PRO A 407 -14.37 -13.74 5.99
C PRO A 407 -15.61 -14.57 5.59
N PHE A 408 -16.80 -14.18 6.04
CA PHE A 408 -18.04 -14.90 5.66
C PHE A 408 -18.92 -14.11 4.67
N LEU A 409 -18.94 -12.77 4.74
CA LEU A 409 -19.65 -11.92 3.76
C LEU A 409 -18.65 -11.12 2.90
N SER A 410 -17.77 -10.38 3.56
CA SER A 410 -16.60 -9.68 3.02
C SER A 410 -15.77 -9.18 4.21
N PHE A 411 -14.43 -9.13 4.12
CA PHE A 411 -13.58 -8.61 5.21
C PHE A 411 -12.40 -7.82 4.65
#